data_AF-A0A2C9LQ78-F1
#
_entry.id   AF-A0A2C9LQ78-F1
#
_cell.length_a   1.000
_cell.length_b   1.000
_cell.length_c   1.000
_cell.angle_alpha   90.00
_cell.angle_beta   90.00
_cell.angle_gamma   90.00
#
_symmetry.space_group_name_H-M   'P 1'
#
loop_
_entity.id
_entity.type
_entity.pdbx_description
1 polymer ?
#
loop_
_entity_poly.entity_id
_entity_poly.type
_entity_poly.pdbx_seq_one_letter_code
_entity_poly.pdbx_strand_id
1 'polypeptide(L)'
;SFRHLFPSPSLIFAGGANDHYVRSISFGQDGLTLASVCDDGFVRFWNIVTPGDPVAVAPVYEAISCQFSSTQSVLSVGCRNGDVKFLKTSNSVPSLLNLCRKTVRRVLSTGQVDALPVPKMLISYLQYEDLLPGVWK
;
A
#
# COMPACT_ATOMS: atom_id res chain seq x y z
N SER A 1 -17.47 6.95 25.22
CA SER A 1 -18.06 8.10 24.51
C SER A 1 -16.93 8.90 23.89
N PHE A 2 -17.16 9.49 22.70
CA PHE A 2 -16.26 10.37 21.92
C PHE A 2 -15.03 9.69 21.29
N ARG A 3 -15.11 9.27 20.02
CA ARG A 3 -14.81 10.07 18.81
C ARG A 3 -13.49 10.83 18.93
N HIS A 4 -12.41 10.21 18.45
CA HIS A 4 -11.25 10.93 17.93
C HIS A 4 -11.05 10.56 16.45
N LEU A 5 -11.98 11.05 15.64
CA LEU A 5 -11.63 11.65 14.35
C LEU A 5 -10.83 12.90 14.72
N PHE A 6 -9.56 12.95 14.37
CA PHE A 6 -8.60 14.07 14.53
C PHE A 6 -7.67 14.05 15.78
N PRO A 7 -6.36 14.30 15.58
CA PRO A 7 -5.72 14.69 14.31
C PRO A 7 -5.69 13.52 13.31
N SER A 8 -5.68 13.83 12.01
CA SER A 8 -5.58 12.81 10.98
C SER A 8 -4.35 11.94 11.27
N PRO A 9 -4.42 10.60 11.17
CA PRO A 9 -3.24 9.78 11.31
C PRO A 9 -2.19 10.30 10.33
N SER A 10 -1.08 10.81 10.88
CA SER A 10 0.09 11.13 10.08
C SER A 10 0.56 9.83 9.43
N LEU A 11 1.18 9.90 8.24
CA LEU A 11 1.69 8.75 7.47
C LEU A 11 2.54 7.73 8.29
N ILE A 12 2.96 8.11 9.50
CA ILE A 12 3.73 7.30 10.45
C ILE A 12 2.84 6.31 11.25
N PHE A 13 1.54 6.57 11.40
CA PHE A 13 0.61 5.80 12.26
C PHE A 13 -0.52 5.07 11.51
N ALA A 14 -0.52 5.06 10.17
CA ALA A 14 -1.49 4.32 9.36
C ALA A 14 -1.24 2.79 9.37
N GLY A 15 -0.83 2.24 10.51
CA GLY A 15 -0.44 0.83 10.67
C GLY A 15 -1.32 0.04 11.63
N GLY A 16 -1.96 0.70 12.59
CA GLY A 16 -2.69 0.05 13.68
C GLY A 16 -3.44 1.04 14.55
N ALA A 17 -4.37 0.54 15.37
CA ALA A 17 -4.86 1.31 16.50
C ALA A 17 -3.69 1.72 17.43
N ASN A 18 -3.79 2.88 18.10
CA ASN A 18 -2.78 3.33 19.06
C ASN A 18 -2.45 2.19 20.06
N ASP A 19 -1.16 1.99 20.36
CA ASP A 19 -0.58 0.88 21.15
C ASP A 19 -0.50 -0.53 20.51
N HIS A 20 -0.78 -0.67 19.21
CA HIS A 20 -0.59 -1.93 18.50
C HIS A 20 0.51 -1.85 17.43
N TYR A 21 1.40 -2.85 17.38
CA TYR A 21 2.50 -2.87 16.42
C TYR A 21 2.05 -3.43 15.07
N VAL A 22 2.51 -2.80 13.99
CA VAL A 22 2.51 -3.42 12.67
C VAL A 22 3.52 -4.55 12.69
N ARG A 23 3.10 -5.77 12.35
CA ARG A 23 3.96 -6.96 12.39
C ARG A 23 4.59 -7.26 11.04
N SER A 24 3.86 -7.02 9.95
CA SER A 24 4.34 -7.28 8.60
C SER A 24 3.58 -6.42 7.59
N ILE A 25 4.26 -6.14 6.48
CA ILE A 25 3.68 -5.50 5.30
C ILE A 25 3.99 -6.33 4.07
N SER A 26 3.12 -6.27 3.06
CA SER A 26 3.34 -6.92 1.77
C SER A 26 2.82 -6.04 0.65
N PHE A 27 3.68 -5.71 -0.32
CA PHE A 27 3.27 -5.02 -1.53
C PHE A 27 2.65 -6.00 -2.52
N GLY A 28 1.56 -5.57 -3.14
CA GLY A 28 0.95 -6.25 -4.27
C GLY A 28 1.80 -6.11 -5.52
N GLN A 29 1.64 -7.04 -6.45
CA GLN A 29 2.39 -7.01 -7.70
C GLN A 29 2.02 -5.80 -8.56
N ASP A 30 0.83 -5.22 -8.43
CA ASP A 30 0.45 -3.96 -9.11
C ASP A 30 1.30 -2.74 -8.70
N GLY A 31 2.01 -2.80 -7.57
CA GLY A 31 2.76 -1.69 -7.00
C GLY A 31 1.88 -0.55 -6.48
N LEU A 32 0.57 -0.76 -6.40
CA LEU A 32 -0.41 0.20 -5.90
C LEU A 32 -1.06 -0.27 -4.61
N THR A 33 -1.18 -1.58 -4.45
CA THR A 33 -1.81 -2.19 -3.29
C THR A 33 -0.76 -2.56 -2.25
N LEU A 34 -1.07 -2.30 -0.98
CA LEU A 34 -0.27 -2.72 0.17
C LEU A 34 -1.18 -3.44 1.16
N ALA A 35 -0.70 -4.52 1.78
CA ALA A 35 -1.34 -5.14 2.92
C ALA A 35 -0.47 -4.92 4.16
N SER A 36 -1.10 -4.64 5.29
CA SER A 36 -0.43 -4.58 6.60
C SER A 36 -1.19 -5.44 7.60
N VAL A 37 -0.46 -6.15 8.45
CA VAL A 37 -1.03 -6.88 9.60
C VAL A 37 -0.58 -6.22 10.89
N CYS A 38 -1.49 -6.11 11.85
CA CYS A 38 -1.26 -5.43 13.11
C CYS A 38 -1.76 -6.25 14.30
N ASP A 39 -1.14 -6.06 15.46
CA ASP A 39 -1.53 -6.69 16.72
C ASP A 39 -2.96 -6.31 17.17
N ASP A 40 -3.60 -5.32 16.54
CA ASP A 40 -5.00 -4.97 16.78
C ASP A 40 -6.01 -5.98 16.20
N GLY A 41 -5.51 -7.08 15.62
CA GLY A 41 -6.31 -8.19 15.11
C GLY A 41 -6.86 -7.97 13.71
N PHE A 42 -6.35 -6.97 12.99
CA PHE A 42 -6.79 -6.66 11.64
C PHE A 42 -5.67 -6.74 10.61
N VAL A 43 -6.07 -7.22 9.43
CA VAL A 43 -5.35 -7.03 8.17
C VAL A 43 -5.98 -5.86 7.46
N ARG A 44 -5.17 -4.89 7.04
CA ARG A 44 -5.62 -3.73 6.28
C ARG A 44 -5.04 -3.78 4.88
N PHE A 45 -5.86 -3.42 3.91
CA PHE A 45 -5.49 -3.25 2.53
C PHE A 45 -5.53 -1.77 2.19
N TRP A 46 -4.48 -1.28 1.56
CA TRP A 46 -4.28 0.11 1.21
C TRP A 46 -4.12 0.25 -0.29
N ASN A 47 -4.59 1.37 -0.82
CA ASN A 47 -4.25 1.80 -2.16
C ASN A 47 -3.43 3.09 -2.05
N ILE A 48 -2.18 3.08 -2.50
CA ILE A 48 -1.29 4.23 -2.34
C ILE A 48 -1.71 5.47 -3.13
N VAL A 49 -2.57 5.32 -4.14
CA VAL A 49 -3.15 6.47 -4.87
C VAL A 49 -4.37 7.06 -4.16
N THR A 50 -4.91 6.36 -3.16
CA THR A 50 -6.04 6.81 -2.35
C THR A 50 -5.55 7.12 -0.94
N PRO A 51 -5.13 8.38 -0.68
CA PRO A 51 -4.60 8.74 0.63
C PRO A 51 -5.67 8.62 1.72
N GLY A 52 -5.25 8.30 2.94
CA GLY A 52 -6.12 8.25 4.11
C GLY A 52 -6.40 6.82 4.57
N ASP A 53 -7.64 6.37 4.37
CA ASP A 53 -8.17 5.14 4.96
C ASP A 53 -7.84 3.88 4.15
N PRO A 54 -7.76 2.70 4.80
CA PRO A 54 -7.62 1.44 4.09
C PRO A 54 -8.85 1.17 3.21
N VAL A 55 -8.61 0.66 1.99
CA VAL A 55 -9.67 0.32 1.04
C VAL A 55 -10.44 -0.95 1.44
N ALA A 56 -9.85 -1.79 2.28
CA ALA A 56 -10.52 -2.93 2.90
C ALA A 56 -9.85 -3.31 4.22
N VAL A 57 -10.62 -3.93 5.11
CA VAL A 57 -10.15 -4.44 6.40
C VAL A 57 -10.74 -5.83 6.64
N ALA A 58 -9.92 -6.76 7.11
CA ALA A 58 -10.34 -8.11 7.44
C ALA A 58 -9.85 -8.52 8.84
N PRO A 59 -10.69 -9.17 9.67
CA PRO A 59 -10.29 -9.62 10.99
C PRO A 59 -9.41 -10.88 10.89
N VAL A 60 -8.16 -10.77 11.36
CA VAL A 60 -7.24 -11.90 11.56
C VAL A 60 -6.47 -11.69 12.84
N TYR A 61 -6.96 -12.31 13.92
CA TYR A 61 -6.31 -12.27 15.23
C TYR A 61 -4.95 -12.97 15.19
N GLU A 62 -4.01 -12.42 15.97
CA GLU A 62 -2.65 -12.95 16.14
C GLU A 62 -1.82 -13.05 14.85
N ALA A 63 -2.15 -12.26 13.82
CA ALA A 63 -1.37 -12.20 12.60
C ALA A 63 0.06 -11.68 12.87
N ILE A 64 1.07 -12.40 12.38
CA ILE A 64 2.48 -12.05 12.56
C ILE A 64 3.20 -11.81 11.23
N SER A 65 2.71 -12.38 10.12
CA SER A 65 3.31 -12.22 8.80
C SER A 65 2.23 -12.21 7.72
N CYS A 66 2.50 -11.54 6.60
CA CYS A 66 1.63 -11.60 5.43
C CYS A 66 2.40 -11.53 4.12
N GLN A 67 1.89 -12.17 3.07
CA GLN A 67 2.50 -12.15 1.75
C GLN A 67 1.45 -12.25 0.63
N PHE A 68 1.49 -11.32 -0.34
CA PHE A 68 0.70 -11.44 -1.56
C PHE A 68 1.21 -12.58 -2.45
N SER A 69 0.30 -13.29 -3.09
CA SER A 69 0.65 -14.17 -4.20
C SER A 69 1.19 -13.35 -5.38
N SER A 70 2.02 -13.98 -6.22
CA SER A 70 2.56 -13.34 -7.44
C SER A 70 1.47 -12.87 -8.41
N THR A 71 0.31 -13.53 -8.39
CA THR A 71 -0.88 -13.20 -9.17
C THR A 71 -1.80 -12.17 -8.51
N GLN A 72 -1.50 -11.76 -7.27
CA GLN A 72 -2.28 -10.82 -6.46
C GLN A 72 -3.74 -11.25 -6.18
N SER A 73 -4.08 -12.52 -6.38
CA SER A 73 -5.43 -13.04 -6.13
C SER A 73 -5.66 -13.47 -4.69
N VAL A 74 -4.58 -13.69 -3.93
CA VAL A 74 -4.62 -14.15 -2.54
C VAL A 74 -3.53 -13.45 -1.72
N LEU A 75 -3.83 -13.16 -0.46
CA LEU A 75 -2.86 -12.83 0.59
C LEU A 75 -2.78 -14.01 1.58
N SER A 76 -1.60 -14.57 1.80
CA SER A 76 -1.35 -15.49 2.91
C SER A 76 -1.05 -14.69 4.18
N VAL A 77 -1.54 -15.16 5.32
CA VAL A 77 -1.33 -14.54 6.63
C VAL A 77 -0.97 -15.63 7.63
N GLY A 78 0.22 -15.56 8.20
CA GLY A 78 0.68 -16.47 9.25
C GLY A 78 0.29 -15.93 10.63
N CYS A 79 -0.22 -16.79 11.49
CA CYS A 79 -0.68 -16.46 12.84
C CYS A 79 0.22 -17.07 13.92
N ARG A 80 0.25 -16.45 15.11
CA ARG A 80 1.06 -16.90 16.25
C ARG A 80 0.66 -18.30 16.75
N ASN A 81 -0.61 -18.66 16.61
CA ASN A 81 -1.15 -19.98 16.95
C ASN A 81 -0.74 -21.11 15.98
N GLY A 82 0.01 -20.80 14.91
CA GLY A 82 0.44 -21.77 13.91
C GLY A 82 -0.47 -21.87 12.68
N ASP A 83 -1.63 -21.21 12.69
CA ASP A 83 -2.53 -21.20 11.53
C ASP A 83 -1.98 -20.33 10.39
N VAL A 84 -2.34 -20.70 9.17
CA VAL A 84 -2.19 -19.84 7.98
C VAL A 84 -3.56 -19.56 7.39
N LYS A 85 -3.92 -18.29 7.31
CA LYS A 85 -5.16 -17.85 6.66
C LYS A 85 -4.88 -17.33 5.26
N PHE A 86 -5.81 -17.61 4.35
CA PHE A 86 -5.77 -17.09 2.99
C PHE A 86 -6.93 -16.13 2.79
N LEU A 87 -6.61 -14.87 2.47
CA LEU A 87 -7.59 -13.85 2.16
C LEU A 87 -7.67 -13.68 0.65
N LYS A 88 -8.86 -13.83 0.08
CA LYS A 88 -9.10 -13.50 -1.32
C LYS A 88 -9.00 -11.98 -1.48
N THR A 89 -8.23 -11.55 -2.47
CA THR A 89 -8.02 -10.14 -2.75
C THR A 89 -8.72 -9.76 -4.04
N SER A 90 -9.23 -8.53 -4.11
CA SER A 90 -9.83 -8.03 -5.34
C SER A 90 -8.71 -7.69 -6.33
N ASN A 91 -8.75 -8.32 -7.50
CA ASN A 91 -7.88 -7.93 -8.59
C ASN A 91 -8.38 -6.61 -9.17
N SER A 92 -7.64 -5.53 -8.95
CA SER A 92 -7.82 -4.29 -9.70
C SER A 92 -6.94 -4.33 -10.95
N VAL A 93 -7.51 -4.00 -12.11
CA VAL A 93 -6.71 -3.86 -13.33
C VAL A 93 -6.01 -2.50 -13.27
N PRO A 94 -4.67 -2.43 -13.18
CA PRO A 94 -3.97 -1.16 -13.15
C PRO A 94 -4.18 -0.40 -14.45
N SER A 95 -4.29 0.93 -14.36
CA SER A 95 -4.37 1.78 -15.55
C SER A 95 -3.12 1.63 -16.42
N LEU A 96 -3.25 1.84 -17.73
CA LEU A 96 -2.11 1.87 -18.65
C LEU A 96 -1.04 2.84 -18.18
N LEU A 97 -1.47 4.00 -17.66
CA LEU A 97 -0.57 5.01 -17.12
C LEU A 97 0.28 4.47 -15.95
N ASN A 98 -0.33 3.73 -15.02
CA ASN A 98 0.40 3.09 -13.92
C ASN A 98 1.32 1.97 -14.40
N LEU A 99 0.87 1.16 -15.37
CA LEU A 99 1.71 0.14 -15.99
C LEU A 99 2.94 0.77 -16.65
N CYS A 100 2.76 1.86 -17.38
CA CYS A 100 3.86 2.63 -17.98
C CYS A 100 4.81 3.18 -16.92
N ARG A 101 4.30 3.76 -15.82
CA ARG A 101 5.17 4.18 -14.69
C ARG A 101 6.01 3.02 -14.20
N LYS A 102 5.36 1.90 -13.89
CA LYS A 102 6.00 0.73 -13.31
C LYS A 102 7.06 0.13 -14.24
N THR A 103 6.79 0.04 -15.54
CA THR A 103 7.76 -0.49 -16.52
C THR A 103 8.97 0.43 -16.67
N VAL A 104 8.75 1.74 -16.77
CA VAL A 104 9.85 2.74 -16.88
C VAL A 104 10.70 2.74 -15.60
N ARG A 105 10.06 2.80 -14.43
CA ARG A 105 10.75 2.85 -13.12
C ARG A 105 11.45 1.55 -12.74
N ARG A 106 11.14 0.43 -13.41
CA ARG A 106 11.90 -0.81 -13.26
C ARG A 106 13.29 -0.74 -13.90
N VAL A 107 13.49 0.11 -14.90
CA VAL A 107 14.72 0.18 -15.71
C VAL A 107 15.49 1.47 -15.45
N LEU A 108 14.80 2.58 -15.18
CA LEU A 108 15.42 3.89 -15.01
C LEU A 108 15.49 4.32 -13.53
N SER A 109 16.67 4.79 -13.12
CA SER A 109 16.86 5.49 -11.84
C SER A 109 16.25 6.90 -11.85
N THR A 110 16.13 7.56 -10.70
CA THR A 110 15.52 8.91 -10.60
C THR A 110 16.26 9.94 -11.47
N GLY A 111 17.60 9.99 -11.41
CA GLY A 111 18.39 10.90 -12.24
C GLY A 111 18.30 10.61 -13.74
N GLN A 112 18.10 9.35 -14.14
CA GLN A 112 17.84 9.01 -15.55
C GLN A 112 16.45 9.46 -16.00
N VAL A 113 15.46 9.45 -15.11
CA VAL A 113 14.12 9.97 -15.39
C VAL A 113 14.14 11.50 -15.55
N ASP A 114 14.93 12.21 -14.75
CA ASP A 114 15.13 13.67 -14.88
C ASP A 114 15.67 14.08 -16.26
N ALA A 115 16.49 13.22 -16.87
CA ALA A 115 17.12 13.48 -18.15
C ALA A 115 16.25 13.11 -19.37
N LEU A 116 15.03 12.58 -19.17
CA LEU A 116 14.17 12.18 -20.28
C LEU A 116 13.67 13.39 -21.07
N PRO A 117 13.64 13.34 -22.42
CA PRO A 117 13.12 14.40 -23.26
C PRO A 117 11.57 14.35 -23.33
N VAL A 118 10.92 14.36 -22.17
CA VAL A 118 9.45 14.32 -22.04
C VAL A 118 8.96 15.49 -21.19
N PRO A 119 7.68 15.90 -21.31
CA PRO A 119 7.11 16.98 -20.51
C PRO A 119 7.32 16.81 -19.00
N LYS A 120 7.54 17.91 -18.29
CA LYS A 120 7.80 17.93 -16.83
C LYS A 120 6.71 17.22 -16.01
N MET A 121 5.44 17.35 -16.40
CA MET A 121 4.34 16.65 -15.71
C MET A 121 4.51 15.12 -15.74
N LEU A 122 5.06 14.56 -16.83
CA LEU A 122 5.36 13.13 -16.91
C LEU A 122 6.59 12.77 -16.07
N ILE A 123 7.60 13.64 -15.98
CA ILE A 123 8.74 13.45 -15.07
C ILE A 123 8.24 13.38 -13.63
N SER A 124 7.44 14.35 -13.18
CA SER A 124 6.82 14.38 -11.85
C SER A 124 5.98 13.12 -11.58
N TYR A 125 5.15 12.71 -12.54
CA TYR A 125 4.38 11.47 -12.46
C TYR A 125 5.29 10.24 -12.33
N LEU A 126 6.36 10.13 -13.11
CA LEU A 126 7.32 9.02 -13.03
C LEU A 126 8.08 9.01 -11.69
N GLN A 127 8.26 10.16 -11.06
CA GLN A 127 8.91 10.33 -9.76
C GLN A 127 7.96 10.19 -8.57
N TYR A 128 6.69 9.83 -8.80
CA TYR A 128 5.67 9.67 -7.76
C TYR A 128 5.34 10.96 -7.00
N GLU A 129 5.65 12.13 -7.57
CA GLU A 129 5.35 13.43 -6.94
C GLU A 129 3.84 13.68 -6.84
N ASP A 130 3.04 13.06 -7.70
CA ASP A 130 1.59 13.06 -7.65
C ASP A 130 1.01 12.35 -6.41
N LEU A 131 1.81 11.53 -5.72
CA LEU A 131 1.40 10.87 -4.47
C LEU A 131 1.80 11.67 -3.23
N LEU A 132 2.62 12.72 -3.37
CA LEU A 132 3.08 13.51 -2.24
C LEU A 132 1.97 14.49 -1.80
N PRO A 133 1.65 14.54 -0.50
CA PRO A 133 0.68 15.49 0.00
C PRO A 133 1.17 16.93 -0.23
N GLY A 134 0.38 17.73 -0.94
CA GLY A 134 0.59 19.18 -1.07
C GLY A 134 1.30 19.69 -2.34
N VAL A 135 1.55 18.85 -3.34
CA VAL A 135 2.26 19.28 -4.58
C VAL A 135 1.33 19.89 -5.66
N TRP A 136 0.01 19.87 -5.46
CA TRP A 136 -0.94 20.51 -6.37
C TRP A 136 -1.85 21.50 -5.62
N LYS A 137 -1.57 22.79 -5.80
CA LYS A 137 -2.55 23.90 -5.73
C LYS A 137 -2.42 24.72 -7.01
#